data_AF-D2Z875-F1
#
_entry.id   AF-D2Z875-F1
#
_cell.length_a   1.000
_cell.length_b   1.000
_cell.length_c   1.000
_cell.angle_alpha   90.00
_cell.angle_beta   90.00
_cell.angle_gamma   90.00
#
_symmetry.space_group_name_H-M   'P 1'
#
loop_
_entity.id
_entity.type
_entity.pdbx_description
1 polymer ?
#
loop_
_entity_poly.entity_id
_entity_poly.type
_entity_poly.pdbx_seq_one_letter_code
_entity_poly.pdbx_strand_id
1 'polypeptide(L)'
;MSFSFPVYRSPDFDEDRFLAAPDATFAEVAASGVAPEGFHVTSIYPEYFKIRGRWMLTCPSRMDAVPVLRDNGALDIVEFRVFSGPSLQCSLGGGE
;
A
#
# COMPACT_ATOMS: atom_id res chain seq x y z
N MET A 1 19.28 -1.64 -33.61
CA MET A 1 18.36 -2.38 -32.72
C MET A 1 17.23 -1.43 -32.32
N SER A 2 15.98 -1.83 -32.49
CA SER A 2 14.82 -1.09 -31.98
C SER A 2 14.64 -1.36 -30.49
N PHE A 3 14.39 -0.32 -29.71
CA PHE A 3 14.03 -0.46 -28.30
C PHE A 3 12.64 -1.08 -28.16
N SER A 4 12.45 -1.91 -27.13
CA SER A 4 11.16 -2.48 -26.75
C SER A 4 10.99 -2.37 -25.24
N PHE A 5 9.79 -2.02 -24.79
CA PHE A 5 9.50 -1.93 -23.37
C PHE A 5 9.48 -3.34 -22.73
N PRO A 6 9.98 -3.47 -21.49
CA PRO A 6 9.85 -4.73 -20.75
C PRO A 6 8.37 -5.03 -20.48
N VAL A 7 8.01 -6.31 -20.60
CA VAL A 7 6.67 -6.79 -20.28
C VAL A 7 6.57 -6.96 -18.76
N TYR A 8 5.60 -6.27 -18.16
CA TYR A 8 5.28 -6.46 -16.75
C TYR A 8 4.77 -7.87 -16.47
N ARG A 9 5.26 -8.52 -15.41
CA ARG A 9 4.80 -9.82 -14.92
C ARG A 9 4.40 -9.68 -13.47
N SER A 10 3.10 -9.82 -13.19
CA SER A 10 2.59 -9.82 -11.82
C SER A 10 3.04 -11.08 -11.07
N PRO A 11 3.15 -11.02 -9.73
CA PRO A 11 3.34 -12.22 -8.92
C PRO A 11 2.17 -13.20 -9.10
N ASP A 12 2.46 -14.49 -8.92
CA ASP A 12 1.42 -15.51 -8.78
C ASP A 12 0.98 -15.57 -7.32
N PHE A 13 -0.22 -15.08 -7.03
CA PHE A 13 -0.72 -14.97 -5.65
C PHE A 13 -1.21 -16.31 -5.07
N ASP A 14 -1.25 -17.37 -5.88
CA ASP A 14 -1.59 -18.72 -5.43
C ASP A 14 -0.35 -19.48 -4.88
N GLU A 15 0.85 -18.90 -4.92
CA GLU A 15 2.01 -19.49 -4.25
C GLU A 15 1.82 -19.53 -2.71
N ASP A 16 2.27 -20.61 -2.08
CA ASP A 16 2.16 -20.83 -0.62
C ASP A 16 2.66 -19.64 0.21
N ARG A 17 3.72 -18.95 -0.24
CA ARG A 17 4.29 -17.78 0.44
C ARG A 17 3.29 -16.62 0.54
N PHE A 18 2.45 -16.43 -0.47
CA PHE A 18 1.47 -15.33 -0.52
C PHE A 18 0.15 -15.73 0.13
N LEU A 19 -0.20 -17.02 0.10
CA LEU A 19 -1.31 -17.57 0.85
C LEU A 19 -1.04 -17.49 2.36
N ALA A 20 0.17 -17.86 2.80
CA ALA A 20 0.60 -17.82 4.19
C ALA A 20 0.90 -16.40 4.71
N ALA A 21 1.13 -15.42 3.82
CA ALA A 21 1.37 -14.04 4.22
C ALA A 21 0.18 -13.45 5.00
N PRO A 22 0.40 -12.70 6.10
CA PRO A 22 -0.67 -12.04 6.83
C PRO A 22 -1.28 -10.89 6.01
N ASP A 23 -2.48 -10.46 6.42
CA ASP A 23 -3.04 -9.19 5.94
C ASP A 23 -2.18 -8.02 6.43
N ALA A 24 -2.14 -6.95 5.65
CA ALA A 24 -1.46 -5.71 6.00
C ALA A 24 -2.16 -5.06 7.21
N THR A 25 -1.34 -4.55 8.13
CA THR A 25 -1.81 -3.83 9.32
C THR A 25 -2.05 -2.37 8.99
N PHE A 26 -3.12 -1.79 9.52
CA PHE A 26 -3.43 -0.38 9.38
C PHE A 26 -3.70 0.25 10.75
N ALA A 27 -3.34 1.53 10.89
CA ALA A 27 -3.58 2.32 12.09
C ALA A 27 -4.25 3.65 11.75
N GLU A 28 -5.14 4.12 12.64
CA GLU A 28 -5.81 5.41 12.47
C GLU A 28 -4.83 6.59 12.53
N VAL A 29 -5.07 7.55 11.64
CA VAL A 29 -4.31 8.80 11.62
C VAL A 29 -4.83 9.71 12.74
N ALA A 30 -4.00 9.91 13.77
CA ALA A 30 -4.37 10.72 14.94
C ALA A 30 -4.43 12.23 14.65
N ALA A 31 -3.62 12.72 13.69
CA ALA A 31 -3.55 14.14 13.34
C ALA A 31 -3.41 14.35 11.83
N SER A 32 -4.08 15.37 11.31
CA SER A 32 -3.94 15.79 9.92
C SER A 32 -2.47 16.12 9.60
N GLY A 33 -1.97 15.60 8.48
CA GLY A 33 -0.59 15.78 8.05
C GLY A 33 0.44 14.82 8.66
N VAL A 34 0.05 13.95 9.61
CA VAL A 34 0.99 13.11 10.36
C VAL A 34 0.65 11.63 10.17
N ALA A 35 1.58 10.87 9.58
CA ALA A 35 1.45 9.41 9.52
C ALA A 35 1.67 8.79 10.92
N PRO A 36 0.99 7.66 11.23
CA PRO A 36 1.22 6.94 12.48
C PRO A 36 2.64 6.38 12.54
N GLU A 37 3.13 6.11 13.74
CA GLU A 37 4.42 5.44 13.94
C GLU A 37 4.44 4.07 13.23
N GLY A 38 5.58 3.73 12.60
CA GLY A 38 5.73 2.47 11.87
C GLY A 38 5.02 2.44 10.51
N PHE A 39 4.62 3.59 9.96
CA PHE A 39 4.01 3.67 8.62
C PHE A 39 4.91 3.08 7.52
N HIS A 40 4.29 2.49 6.51
CA HIS A 40 4.96 2.04 5.28
C HIS A 40 5.05 3.19 4.27
N VAL A 41 6.22 3.35 3.65
CA VAL A 41 6.45 4.29 2.56
C VAL A 41 6.60 3.54 1.25
N THR A 42 5.83 3.98 0.26
CA THR A 42 5.89 3.40 -1.08
C THR A 42 7.14 3.82 -1.84
N SER A 43 7.65 2.89 -2.64
CA SER A 43 8.77 3.05 -3.55
C SER A 43 8.29 3.41 -4.98
N ILE A 44 9.19 3.31 -5.95
CA ILE A 44 8.89 3.46 -7.38
C ILE A 44 8.31 2.19 -8.01
N TYR A 45 8.39 1.05 -7.32
CA TYR A 45 7.93 -0.23 -7.85
C TYR A 45 6.42 -0.43 -7.65
N PRO A 46 5.77 -1.27 -8.47
CA PRO A 46 4.40 -1.71 -8.19
C PRO A 46 4.35 -2.48 -6.87
N GLU A 47 3.52 -2.03 -5.94
CA GLU A 47 3.40 -2.63 -4.61
C GLU A 47 2.00 -3.20 -4.40
N TYR A 48 1.96 -4.39 -3.82
CA TYR A 48 0.73 -5.11 -3.51
C TYR A 48 0.53 -5.21 -2.01
N PHE A 49 -0.69 -4.98 -1.57
CA PHE A 49 -1.09 -5.11 -0.16
C PHE A 49 -2.16 -6.19 -0.05
N LYS A 50 -1.99 -7.11 0.90
CA LYS A 50 -3.00 -8.11 1.22
C LYS A 50 -4.00 -7.49 2.20
N ILE A 51 -5.26 -7.38 1.81
CA ILE A 51 -6.31 -6.75 2.60
C ILE A 51 -7.51 -7.69 2.62
N ARG A 52 -7.88 -8.17 3.81
CA ARG A 52 -8.99 -9.13 4.01
C ARG A 52 -8.84 -10.36 3.09
N GLY A 53 -7.62 -10.91 3.01
CA GLY A 53 -7.27 -12.06 2.19
C GLY A 53 -7.12 -11.79 0.70
N ARG A 54 -7.27 -10.55 0.22
CA ARG A 54 -7.17 -10.20 -1.20
C ARG A 54 -5.95 -9.34 -1.47
N TRP A 55 -5.17 -9.71 -2.48
CA TRP A 55 -4.05 -8.90 -2.96
C TRP A 55 -4.55 -7.76 -3.84
N MET A 56 -4.26 -6.52 -3.42
CA MET A 56 -4.64 -5.30 -4.10
C MET A 56 -3.39 -4.57 -4.57
N LEU A 57 -3.34 -4.24 -5.86
CA LEU A 57 -2.29 -3.40 -6.44
C LEU A 57 -2.59 -1.93 -6.14
N THR A 58 -1.59 -1.18 -5.72
CA THR A 58 -1.72 0.26 -5.53
C THR A 58 -1.82 1.00 -6.87
N CYS A 59 -2.84 1.84 -7.02
CA CYS A 59 -3.01 2.67 -8.21
C CYS A 59 -3.73 3.97 -7.87
N PRO A 60 -3.16 5.15 -8.18
CA PRO A 60 -1.85 5.36 -8.81
C PRO A 60 -0.68 4.99 -7.87
N SER A 61 0.43 4.49 -8.43
CA SER A 61 1.68 4.29 -7.69
C SER A 61 2.48 5.58 -7.63
N ARG A 62 3.04 5.89 -6.46
CA ARG A 62 3.84 7.08 -6.22
C ARG A 62 4.87 6.78 -5.13
N MET A 63 6.11 7.21 -5.33
CA MET A 63 7.16 7.15 -4.32
C MET A 63 6.95 8.22 -3.23
N ASP A 64 7.45 7.95 -2.02
CA ASP A 64 7.39 8.86 -0.86
C ASP A 64 5.94 9.18 -0.43
N ALA A 65 5.07 8.19 -0.55
CA ALA A 65 3.67 8.27 -0.17
C ALA A 65 3.28 7.11 0.76
N VAL A 66 2.09 7.20 1.34
CA VAL A 66 1.58 6.23 2.32
C VAL A 66 0.29 5.61 1.80
N PRO A 67 0.14 4.28 1.89
CA PRO A 67 -1.13 3.61 1.61
C PRO A 67 -2.16 3.94 2.68
N VAL A 68 -3.33 4.40 2.24
CA VAL A 68 -4.48 4.71 3.09
C VAL A 68 -5.66 3.85 2.70
N LEU A 69 -6.16 3.09 3.65
CA LEU A 69 -7.40 2.33 3.51
C LEU A 69 -8.60 3.24 3.84
N ARG A 70 -9.52 3.36 2.89
CA ARG A 70 -10.79 4.08 3.02
C ARG A 70 -11.88 3.17 3.57
N ASP A 71 -12.93 3.76 4.14
CA ASP A 71 -14.08 3.03 4.68
C ASP A 71 -14.80 2.15 3.65
N ASN A 72 -14.77 2.55 2.37
CA ASN A 72 -15.34 1.78 1.26
C ASN A 72 -14.45 0.60 0.81
N GLY A 73 -13.30 0.38 1.46
CA GLY A 73 -12.33 -0.66 1.14
C GLY A 73 -11.38 -0.32 0.01
N ALA A 74 -11.37 0.92 -0.50
CA ALA A 74 -10.39 1.38 -1.47
C ALA A 74 -9.04 1.65 -0.80
N LEU A 75 -7.96 1.30 -1.49
CA LEU A 75 -6.58 1.58 -1.08
C LEU A 75 -6.03 2.73 -1.92
N ASP A 76 -5.88 3.90 -1.31
CA ASP A 76 -5.31 5.09 -1.94
C ASP A 76 -3.84 5.23 -1.57
N ILE A 77 -3.03 5.78 -2.48
CA ILE A 77 -1.67 6.22 -2.17
C ILE A 77 -1.67 7.74 -2.05
N VAL A 78 -1.37 8.25 -0.85
CA VAL A 78 -1.45 9.68 -0.55
C VAL A 78 -0.14 10.21 -0.01
N GLU A 79 0.20 11.44 -0.38
CA GLU A 79 1.30 12.17 0.25
C GLU A 79 0.88 12.64 1.64
N PHE A 80 1.83 12.74 2.57
CA PHE A 80 1.59 13.20 3.95
C PHE A 80 0.78 14.50 4.03
N ARG A 81 1.00 15.40 3.06
CA ARG A 81 0.35 16.72 2.95
C ARG A 81 -1.17 16.65 2.76
N VAL A 82 -1.66 15.52 2.26
CA VAL A 82 -3.06 15.33 1.84
C VAL A 82 -3.90 14.67 2.95
N PHE A 83 -3.28 14.26 4.07
CA PHE A 83 -3.99 13.70 5.21
C PHE A 83 -4.97 14.71 5.80
N SER A 84 -6.24 14.56 5.46
CA SER A 84 -7.35 15.35 5.97
C SER A 84 -8.29 14.42 6.73
N GLY A 85 -8.12 14.36 8.04
CA GLY A 85 -9.12 13.80 8.96
C GLY A 85 -8.78 12.46 9.63
N PRO A 86 -9.50 12.13 10.72
CA PRO A 86 -9.24 10.97 11.59
C PRO A 86 -9.76 9.63 11.05
N SER A 87 -10.56 9.63 9.99
CA SER A 87 -11.21 8.42 9.42
C SER A 87 -10.35 7.69 8.38
N LEU A 88 -9.02 7.87 8.42
CA LEU A 88 -8.09 7.26 7.49
C LEU A 88 -7.18 6.31 8.24
N GLN A 89 -6.99 5.11 7.70
CA GLN A 89 -6.06 4.14 8.26
C GLN A 89 -4.84 4.02 7.35
N CYS A 90 -3.64 4.27 7.88
CA CYS A 90 -2.39 4.15 7.15
C CYS A 90 -1.79 2.77 7.35
N SER A 91 -1.25 2.17 6.29
CA SER A 91 -0.58 0.87 6.42
C SER A 91 0.70 1.00 7.24
N LEU A 92 0.92 0.06 8.15
CA LEU A 92 2.18 -0.09 8.87
C LEU A 92 3.13 -0.97 8.06
N GLY A 93 4.43 -0.66 8.11
CA GLY A 93 5.48 -1.46 7.52
C GLY A 93 5.53 -2.82 8.20
N GLY A 94 5.43 -3.90 7.42
CA GLY A 94 5.63 -5.25 7.92
C GLY A 94 7.11 -5.49 8.17
N GLY A 95 7.56 -5.28 9.40
CA GLY A 95 8.91 -5.60 9.85
C GLY A 95 9.00 -5.52 11.36
N GLU A 96 9.48 -6.62 11.96
CA GLU A 96 9.89 -6.89 13.36
C GLU A 96 9.63 -5.82 14.44
#